data_AF-A0A1S3K8S1-F1
#
_entry.id   AF-A0A1S3K8S1-F1
#
_cell.length_a   1.000
_cell.length_b   1.000
_cell.length_c   1.000
_cell.angle_alpha   90.00
_cell.angle_beta   90.00
_cell.angle_gamma   90.00
#
_symmetry.space_group_name_H-M   'P 1'
#
loop_
_entity.id
_entity.type
_entity.pdbx_description
1 polymer ?
#
loop_
_entity_poly.entity_id
_entity_poly.type
_entity_poly.pdbx_seq_one_letter_code
_entity_poly.pdbx_strand_id
1 'polypeptide(L)'
;MKYFQSGDDPEASPSNLVVEWTNQHGCGGSEDDDPHKVNCNLVLQYMCQPADVEQGELHRIRDGLTTNTQGYTRPTSLTEDRATFEARRAGQVKEDRFLQEPFEWYDKCFVRERNKGLFTADQNLRRNNGLRVSSAIYTRQNRNGQRRGYECPEERDYYPYWHPTPWKDIVVLAENTSLCDTHYRSKSFNTHKYGECVEGGRHFSKYNNPDACTEAGHQWVEFSNYLEISTEDNRADCEEAGRVWAVPYDAVTGTTEQKCLVPLPEVDCMEAPWSRVNHNGNGKDGVPLNYTWVLPYFPSGQDQKCVFRIRYNITTDDYDPYNTDSTENGAANSPVTNNPNVDIGAGLSPLRLNINTAQFGRVFQDRSHAFILRSRPAEIQGTLHNLNVRGKRGNIVQTYPAVEYDFIPTELHMTENDLVHVQWTGSNTHNNGAPGGDGQTGDAGQGKAGTDRHNFVELLDRNHNFPKPFEQSTFWQNAEVKWIYYGSTASTAKGLALNMATSGYYECDTDDCSGVVGNKDELNAQLDNAPASYEGVVLRLNQGTYHYMSSRNNAFTNRSQKGTVHVHQG
;
A
#
# COMPACT_ATOMS: atom_id res chain seq x y z
N MET A 1 10.80 -2.82 1.85
CA MET A 1 11.70 -2.23 0.82
C MET A 1 12.16 -0.85 1.26
N LYS A 2 13.22 -0.28 0.66
CA LYS A 2 13.78 1.02 1.02
C LYS A 2 13.93 1.87 -0.24
N TYR A 3 13.03 2.81 -0.49
CA TYR A 3 13.08 3.69 -1.65
C TYR A 3 13.64 5.05 -1.28
N PHE A 4 14.26 5.75 -2.22
CA PHE A 4 14.58 7.16 -2.04
C PHE A 4 13.35 8.03 -2.30
N GLN A 5 13.18 9.07 -1.48
CA GLN A 5 12.24 10.17 -1.72
C GLN A 5 12.56 10.86 -3.06
N SER A 6 11.61 11.64 -3.60
CA SER A 6 11.92 12.57 -4.69
C SER A 6 12.89 13.67 -4.23
N GLY A 7 13.47 14.42 -5.17
CA GLY A 7 14.19 15.65 -4.85
C GLY A 7 13.26 16.74 -4.30
N ASP A 8 13.86 17.85 -3.87
CA ASP A 8 13.16 19.03 -3.36
C ASP A 8 12.18 19.66 -4.38
N ASP A 9 12.47 19.46 -5.67
CA ASP A 9 11.52 19.60 -6.77
C ASP A 9 11.16 18.21 -7.35
N PRO A 10 10.02 17.61 -6.96
CA PRO A 10 9.58 16.33 -7.47
C PRO A 10 9.25 16.30 -8.97
N GLU A 11 9.02 17.45 -9.62
CA GLU A 11 8.80 17.50 -11.07
C GLU A 11 10.13 17.39 -11.83
N ALA A 12 11.17 18.06 -11.34
CA ALA A 12 12.51 18.03 -11.95
C ALA A 12 13.35 16.81 -11.54
N SER A 13 13.11 16.25 -10.35
CA SER A 13 13.88 15.15 -9.78
C SER A 13 12.96 14.08 -9.14
N PRO A 14 12.05 13.46 -9.92
CA PRO A 14 11.12 12.46 -9.39
C PRO A 14 11.83 11.16 -8.99
N SER A 15 11.28 10.46 -8.00
CA SER A 15 11.55 9.05 -7.72
C SER A 15 10.32 8.22 -8.08
N ASN A 16 10.39 7.51 -9.20
CA ASN A 16 9.27 6.79 -9.81
C ASN A 16 9.21 5.35 -9.31
N LEU A 17 8.08 4.96 -8.73
CA LEU A 17 7.79 3.59 -8.31
C LEU A 17 6.59 3.05 -9.11
N VAL A 18 6.85 2.05 -9.96
CA VAL A 18 5.77 1.33 -10.65
C VAL A 18 5.10 0.37 -9.67
N VAL A 19 3.85 0.64 -9.34
CA VAL A 19 3.01 -0.20 -8.50
C VAL A 19 2.13 -1.05 -9.40
N GLU A 20 2.17 -2.37 -9.21
CA GLU A 20 1.33 -3.33 -9.92
C GLU A 20 0.46 -4.10 -8.94
N TRP A 21 -0.73 -4.50 -9.38
CA TRP A 21 -1.64 -5.29 -8.57
C TRP A 21 -2.41 -6.34 -9.37
N THR A 22 -2.95 -7.31 -8.64
CA THR A 22 -3.92 -8.29 -9.13
C THR A 22 -5.27 -8.05 -8.49
N ASN A 23 -6.33 -7.99 -9.31
CA ASN A 23 -7.73 -7.89 -8.87
C ASN A 23 -8.57 -9.01 -9.52
N GLN A 24 -9.28 -9.77 -8.69
CA GLN A 24 -9.90 -11.03 -9.14
C GLN A 24 -11.10 -10.81 -10.07
N HIS A 25 -11.92 -9.78 -9.83
CA HIS A 25 -13.22 -9.62 -10.47
C HIS A 25 -13.20 -8.72 -11.72
N GLY A 26 -12.03 -8.30 -12.20
CA GLY A 26 -11.94 -7.40 -13.35
C GLY A 26 -12.30 -5.96 -13.00
N CYS A 27 -12.28 -5.08 -13.99
CA CYS A 27 -12.52 -3.66 -13.80
C CYS A 27 -12.81 -3.03 -15.18
N GLY A 28 -13.84 -2.21 -15.29
CA GLY A 28 -14.23 -1.54 -16.55
C GLY A 28 -15.14 -2.39 -17.43
N GLY A 29 -15.17 -2.06 -18.73
CA GLY A 29 -16.16 -2.60 -19.69
C GLY A 29 -17.49 -1.87 -19.55
N SER A 30 -17.43 -0.54 -19.37
CA SER A 30 -18.55 0.32 -18.98
C SER A 30 -19.66 0.40 -20.04
N GLU A 31 -19.46 -0.19 -21.21
CA GLU A 31 -20.47 -0.37 -22.25
C GLU A 31 -21.53 -1.41 -21.81
N ASP A 32 -22.81 -1.10 -22.01
CA ASP A 32 -23.94 -1.93 -21.57
C ASP A 32 -24.02 -3.32 -22.24
N ASP A 33 -23.23 -3.56 -23.28
CA ASP A 33 -23.13 -4.82 -24.01
C ASP A 33 -21.83 -5.62 -23.76
N ASP A 34 -20.93 -5.14 -22.90
CA ASP A 34 -19.71 -5.88 -22.54
C ASP A 34 -20.03 -6.97 -21.48
N PRO A 35 -19.90 -8.28 -21.80
CA PRO A 35 -20.07 -9.35 -20.83
C PRO A 35 -19.02 -9.35 -19.70
N HIS A 36 -18.04 -8.44 -19.75
CA HIS A 36 -17.03 -8.19 -18.74
C HIS A 36 -17.25 -6.89 -17.96
N LYS A 37 -18.41 -6.24 -18.10
CA LYS A 37 -18.76 -5.04 -17.31
C LYS A 37 -18.68 -5.32 -15.81
N VAL A 38 -17.74 -4.63 -15.16
CA VAL A 38 -17.63 -4.56 -13.70
C VAL A 38 -17.27 -3.15 -13.31
N ASN A 39 -18.24 -2.45 -12.73
CA ASN A 39 -18.05 -1.15 -12.14
C ASN A 39 -17.07 -1.27 -10.97
N CYS A 40 -16.03 -0.46 -11.00
CA CYS A 40 -14.92 -0.59 -10.07
C CYS A 40 -14.27 0.76 -9.83
N ASN A 41 -13.63 0.89 -8.67
CA ASN A 41 -12.61 1.89 -8.48
C ASN A 41 -11.47 1.33 -7.64
N LEU A 42 -10.26 1.86 -7.85
CA LEU A 42 -9.12 1.58 -6.99
C LEU A 42 -8.63 2.87 -6.34
N VAL A 43 -8.32 2.78 -5.05
CA VAL A 43 -7.80 3.91 -4.28
C VAL A 43 -6.44 3.49 -3.73
N LEU A 44 -5.40 4.16 -4.20
CA LEU A 44 -4.04 3.99 -3.70
C LEU A 44 -3.76 5.09 -2.69
N GLN A 45 -3.28 4.70 -1.52
CA GLN A 45 -3.03 5.60 -0.41
C GLN A 45 -1.73 5.23 0.28
N TYR A 46 -1.23 6.15 1.10
CA TYR A 46 -0.14 5.87 2.00
C TYR A 46 -0.29 6.63 3.31
N MET A 47 0.44 6.18 4.32
CA MET A 47 0.70 6.96 5.54
C MET A 47 2.16 6.80 5.91
N CYS A 48 2.72 7.81 6.59
CA CYS A 48 4.12 7.82 6.99
C CYS A 48 4.26 8.43 8.38
N GLN A 49 5.33 8.04 9.05
CA GLN A 49 5.87 8.66 10.25
C GLN A 49 7.40 8.75 10.11
N PRO A 50 8.09 9.67 10.81
CA PRO A 50 9.54 9.68 10.81
C PRO A 50 10.12 8.32 11.25
N ALA A 51 11.23 7.87 10.67
CA ALA A 51 11.81 6.56 10.99
C ALA A 51 12.46 6.54 12.38
N ASP A 52 13.01 7.68 12.79
CA ASP A 52 13.81 7.91 13.99
C ASP A 52 13.00 8.61 15.11
N VAL A 53 11.71 8.30 15.23
CA VAL A 53 10.93 8.87 16.35
C VAL A 53 11.38 8.29 17.69
N GLU A 54 11.70 9.17 18.64
CA GLU A 54 11.74 8.89 20.09
C GLU A 54 10.35 8.62 20.68
N GLN A 55 9.27 8.87 19.93
CA GLN A 55 7.89 8.60 20.38
C GLN A 55 7.73 7.10 20.62
N GLY A 56 7.29 6.77 21.84
CA GLY A 56 7.32 5.41 22.38
C GLY A 56 6.80 4.36 21.42
N GLU A 57 7.37 3.16 21.54
CA GLU A 57 7.15 1.99 20.68
C GLU A 57 5.68 1.63 20.45
N LEU A 58 4.71 2.17 21.18
CA LEU A 58 3.29 1.85 21.04
C LEU A 58 2.59 2.46 19.80
N HIS A 59 3.14 3.50 19.16
CA HIS A 59 2.54 4.12 17.96
C HIS A 59 3.25 3.78 16.66
N ARG A 60 4.46 3.23 16.77
CA ARG A 60 5.37 3.08 15.65
C ARG A 60 4.86 2.06 14.64
N ILE A 61 4.62 2.49 13.39
CA ILE A 61 4.49 1.62 12.22
C ILE A 61 5.62 0.57 12.18
N ARG A 62 5.24 -0.71 12.00
CA ARG A 62 6.16 -1.86 11.98
C ARG A 62 5.53 -3.09 11.32
N ASP A 63 6.39 -3.95 10.78
CA ASP A 63 6.02 -5.25 10.19
C ASP A 63 5.63 -6.31 11.23
N GLY A 64 6.13 -6.17 12.46
CA GLY A 64 5.97 -7.18 13.51
C GLY A 64 6.90 -8.38 13.35
N LEU A 65 7.00 -9.20 14.40
CA LEU A 65 7.80 -10.43 14.45
C LEU A 65 6.95 -11.70 14.42
N THR A 66 5.62 -11.55 14.55
CA THR A 66 4.65 -12.63 14.58
C THR A 66 3.42 -12.30 13.73
N THR A 67 2.66 -13.33 13.35
CA THR A 67 1.39 -13.18 12.60
C THR A 67 0.19 -12.94 13.52
N ASN A 68 0.41 -12.66 14.81
CA ASN A 68 -0.66 -12.42 15.76
C ASN A 68 -1.24 -11.01 15.59
N THR A 69 -2.56 -10.88 15.62
CA THR A 69 -3.23 -9.59 15.65
C THR A 69 -2.94 -8.85 16.96
N GLN A 70 -2.80 -7.52 16.93
CA GLN A 70 -2.68 -6.69 18.13
C GLN A 70 -3.80 -6.95 19.16
N GLY A 71 -3.51 -6.79 20.46
CA GLY A 71 -4.53 -6.89 21.52
C GLY A 71 -5.62 -5.84 21.38
N TYR A 72 -6.74 -5.98 22.09
CA TYR A 72 -7.69 -4.89 22.26
C TYR A 72 -8.65 -5.20 23.40
N THR A 73 -8.78 -4.26 24.33
CA THR A 73 -9.80 -4.28 25.37
C THR A 73 -10.68 -3.07 25.17
N ARG A 74 -11.99 -3.28 25.12
CA ARG A 74 -12.99 -2.22 24.90
C ARG A 74 -13.01 -1.27 26.09
N PRO A 75 -13.22 0.04 25.88
CA PRO A 75 -13.56 0.94 26.98
C PRO A 75 -14.89 0.52 27.62
N THR A 76 -15.03 0.77 28.92
CA THR A 76 -16.25 0.44 29.70
C THR A 76 -17.15 1.64 29.94
N SER A 77 -16.67 2.85 29.64
CA SER A 77 -17.41 4.10 29.77
C SER A 77 -17.10 5.05 28.61
N LEU A 78 -18.07 5.90 28.26
CA LEU A 78 -17.91 7.03 27.35
C LEU A 78 -17.19 8.23 28.02
N THR A 79 -16.92 8.13 29.31
CA THR A 79 -16.26 9.17 30.11
C THR A 79 -14.92 8.67 30.65
N GLU A 80 -14.28 7.72 29.95
CA GLU A 80 -12.95 7.22 30.31
C GLU A 80 -11.95 8.38 30.39
N ASP A 81 -11.15 8.41 31.46
CA ASP A 81 -10.11 9.41 31.62
C ASP A 81 -8.82 9.03 30.87
N ARG A 82 -7.93 10.00 30.71
CA ARG A 82 -6.67 9.84 29.99
C ARG A 82 -5.81 8.70 30.54
N ALA A 83 -5.66 8.61 31.86
CA ALA A 83 -4.78 7.65 32.50
C ALA A 83 -5.27 6.21 32.27
N THR A 84 -6.59 6.00 32.35
CA THR A 84 -7.23 4.71 32.08
C THR A 84 -7.05 4.32 30.61
N PHE A 85 -7.25 5.26 29.70
CA PHE A 85 -6.99 5.06 28.27
C PHE A 85 -5.53 4.64 28.00
N GLU A 86 -4.56 5.40 28.52
CA GLU A 86 -3.13 5.13 28.33
C GLU A 86 -2.72 3.77 28.88
N ALA A 87 -3.23 3.40 30.06
CA ALA A 87 -3.00 2.08 30.65
C ALA A 87 -3.59 0.95 29.78
N ARG A 88 -4.78 1.16 29.21
CA ARG A 88 -5.43 0.19 28.32
C ARG A 88 -4.62 0.01 27.03
N ARG A 89 -4.17 1.11 26.42
CA ARG A 89 -3.28 1.07 25.25
C ARG A 89 -2.00 0.29 25.54
N ALA A 90 -1.27 0.65 26.60
CA ALA A 90 -0.02 0.02 26.99
C ALA A 90 -0.18 -1.49 27.28
N GLY A 91 -1.32 -1.89 27.85
CA GLY A 91 -1.63 -3.31 28.08
C GLY A 91 -1.87 -4.12 26.80
N GLN A 92 -2.34 -3.48 25.72
CA GLN A 92 -2.83 -4.17 24.51
C GLN A 92 -1.87 -4.13 23.32
N VAL A 93 -1.18 -3.02 23.10
CA VAL A 93 -0.23 -2.89 21.99
C VAL A 93 1.03 -3.71 22.30
N LYS A 94 1.45 -4.54 21.34
CA LYS A 94 2.66 -5.36 21.45
C LYS A 94 3.62 -5.03 20.31
N GLU A 95 4.89 -4.93 20.65
CA GLU A 95 5.98 -4.56 19.73
C GLU A 95 6.34 -5.70 18.75
N ASP A 96 6.09 -6.95 19.16
CA ASP A 96 6.32 -8.15 18.34
C ASP A 96 5.23 -8.38 17.28
N ARG A 97 4.28 -7.46 17.13
CA ARG A 97 3.13 -7.58 16.21
C ARG A 97 3.10 -6.42 15.23
N PHE A 98 2.60 -6.70 14.04
CA PHE A 98 2.34 -5.71 13.01
C PHE A 98 1.52 -4.54 13.57
N LEU A 99 1.89 -3.31 13.22
CA LEU A 99 1.12 -2.12 13.53
C LEU A 99 1.23 -1.16 12.35
N GLN A 100 0.09 -0.70 11.86
CA GLN A 100 0.03 0.37 10.86
C GLN A 100 -0.81 1.52 11.44
N GLU A 101 -2.11 1.35 11.67
CA GLU A 101 -2.90 2.36 12.39
C GLU A 101 -2.75 2.18 13.91
N PRO A 102 -2.70 3.28 14.67
CA PRO A 102 -2.50 3.22 16.12
C PRO A 102 -3.76 2.73 16.86
N PHE A 103 -3.60 2.31 18.12
CA PHE A 103 -4.70 1.86 18.98
C PHE A 103 -5.85 2.87 19.05
N GLU A 104 -5.51 4.15 19.20
CA GLU A 104 -6.38 5.32 19.22
C GLU A 104 -7.33 5.35 18.04
N TRP A 105 -6.83 4.99 16.85
CA TRP A 105 -7.59 5.06 15.61
C TRP A 105 -8.78 4.10 15.66
N TYR A 106 -8.52 2.84 16.05
CA TYR A 106 -9.58 1.87 16.27
C TYR A 106 -10.49 2.25 17.43
N ASP A 107 -9.92 2.76 18.53
CA ASP A 107 -10.69 3.09 19.73
C ASP A 107 -11.66 4.25 19.50
N LYS A 108 -11.23 5.28 18.76
CA LYS A 108 -12.11 6.35 18.24
C LYS A 108 -13.25 5.76 17.40
N CYS A 109 -12.92 4.89 16.46
CA CYS A 109 -13.91 4.22 15.61
C CYS A 109 -14.90 3.34 16.42
N PHE A 110 -14.41 2.65 17.45
CA PHE A 110 -15.23 1.85 18.34
C PHE A 110 -16.25 2.69 19.11
N VAL A 111 -15.89 3.90 19.55
CA VAL A 111 -16.80 4.74 20.35
C VAL A 111 -17.71 5.63 19.49
N ARG A 112 -17.27 6.05 18.30
CA ARG A 112 -18.05 6.89 17.38
C ARG A 112 -19.32 6.19 16.91
N GLU A 113 -20.46 6.89 16.94
CA GLU A 113 -21.68 6.46 16.25
C GLU A 113 -21.42 6.35 14.75
N ARG A 114 -21.81 5.23 14.14
CA ARG A 114 -21.74 5.04 12.70
C ARG A 114 -22.57 6.10 11.96
N ASN A 115 -22.22 6.37 10.72
CA ASN A 115 -23.08 7.17 9.85
C ASN A 115 -24.36 6.37 9.52
N LYS A 116 -25.50 6.89 9.98
CA LYS A 116 -26.82 6.27 9.77
C LYS A 116 -27.43 6.63 8.41
N GLY A 117 -26.78 7.47 7.62
CA GLY A 117 -27.13 7.78 6.22
C GLY A 117 -26.66 6.72 5.22
N LEU A 118 -25.83 5.76 5.65
CA LEU A 118 -25.26 4.76 4.73
C LEU A 118 -26.25 3.66 4.36
N PHE A 119 -26.17 3.23 3.10
CA PHE A 119 -26.84 2.03 2.62
C PHE A 119 -26.20 0.77 3.20
N THR A 120 -27.05 -0.07 3.79
CA THR A 120 -26.70 -1.35 4.43
C THR A 120 -27.49 -2.53 3.86
N ALA A 121 -28.25 -2.29 2.79
CA ALA A 121 -29.17 -3.26 2.21
C ALA A 121 -30.13 -3.83 3.29
N ASP A 122 -30.32 -5.15 3.30
CA ASP A 122 -31.10 -5.88 4.29
C ASP A 122 -30.29 -6.34 5.53
N GLN A 123 -29.04 -5.88 5.69
CA GLN A 123 -28.21 -6.29 6.82
C GLN A 123 -28.72 -5.70 8.14
N ASN A 124 -28.89 -6.57 9.14
CA ASN A 124 -29.20 -6.14 10.50
C ASN A 124 -27.91 -5.91 11.30
N LEU A 125 -27.46 -4.65 11.32
CA LEU A 125 -26.26 -4.23 12.03
C LEU A 125 -26.50 -4.24 13.55
N ARG A 126 -25.46 -4.60 14.32
CA ARG A 126 -25.49 -4.41 15.78
C ARG A 126 -25.67 -2.91 16.09
N ARG A 127 -26.46 -2.64 17.13
CA ARG A 127 -26.81 -1.27 17.56
C ARG A 127 -26.19 -0.89 18.90
N ASN A 128 -25.40 -1.78 19.48
CA ASN A 128 -24.78 -1.60 20.78
C ASN A 128 -23.44 -2.33 20.84
N ASN A 129 -22.37 -1.57 21.01
CA ASN A 129 -21.00 -2.05 21.21
C ASN A 129 -20.65 -2.42 22.67
N GLY A 130 -21.58 -2.22 23.60
CA GLY A 130 -21.37 -2.31 25.05
C GLY A 130 -21.50 -0.95 25.76
N LEU A 131 -21.43 0.15 25.00
CA LEU A 131 -21.55 1.53 25.49
C LEU A 131 -22.87 2.19 25.07
N ARG A 132 -23.85 1.40 24.61
CA ARG A 132 -25.12 1.87 24.02
C ARG A 132 -24.92 2.74 22.77
N VAL A 133 -23.83 2.49 22.04
CA VAL A 133 -23.51 3.16 20.77
C VAL A 133 -23.70 2.18 19.62
N SER A 134 -24.38 2.63 18.57
CA SER A 134 -24.35 1.96 17.27
C SER A 134 -23.04 2.32 16.56
N SER A 135 -21.96 1.68 16.96
CA SER A 135 -20.58 2.04 16.58
C SER A 135 -20.27 1.95 15.08
N ALA A 136 -19.35 2.81 14.61
CA ALA A 136 -18.74 2.80 13.27
C ALA A 136 -17.97 1.50 12.93
N ILE A 137 -17.77 0.58 13.88
CA ILE A 137 -17.25 -0.76 13.54
C ILE A 137 -18.30 -1.66 12.88
N TYR A 138 -19.59 -1.27 12.94
CA TYR A 138 -20.69 -2.02 12.36
C TYR A 138 -21.03 -1.46 10.98
N THR A 139 -20.51 -2.11 9.95
CA THR A 139 -20.79 -1.79 8.54
C THR A 139 -21.63 -2.90 7.90
N ARG A 140 -22.02 -2.72 6.64
CA ARG A 140 -22.69 -3.76 5.86
C ARG A 140 -21.82 -5.01 5.71
N GLN A 141 -20.52 -4.84 5.46
CA GLN A 141 -19.55 -5.94 5.35
C GLN A 141 -19.16 -6.51 6.72
N ASN A 142 -19.26 -5.74 7.80
CA ASN A 142 -18.81 -6.11 9.14
C ASN A 142 -19.89 -5.93 10.22
N ARG A 143 -21.10 -6.49 9.99
CA ARG A 143 -22.29 -6.27 10.84
C ARG A 143 -22.11 -6.57 12.34
N ASN A 144 -21.14 -7.43 12.67
CA ASN A 144 -20.84 -7.89 14.02
C ASN A 144 -19.59 -7.23 14.64
N GLY A 145 -18.86 -6.40 13.89
CA GLY A 145 -17.68 -5.68 14.37
C GLY A 145 -16.49 -6.59 14.66
N GLN A 146 -16.26 -7.60 13.80
CA GLN A 146 -15.04 -8.40 13.87
C GLN A 146 -13.83 -7.52 13.59
N ARG A 147 -12.75 -7.75 14.35
CA ARG A 147 -11.52 -6.96 14.27
C ARG A 147 -10.38 -7.80 13.69
N ARG A 148 -9.59 -7.20 12.80
CA ARG A 148 -8.40 -7.82 12.18
C ARG A 148 -7.09 -7.07 12.45
N GLY A 149 -7.18 -5.87 13.02
CA GLY A 149 -6.07 -5.00 13.37
C GLY A 149 -6.59 -3.81 14.17
N TYR A 150 -6.08 -2.62 13.88
CA TYR A 150 -6.67 -1.37 14.36
C TYR A 150 -7.30 -0.54 13.22
N GLU A 151 -7.61 -1.15 12.09
CA GLU A 151 -8.41 -0.54 11.00
C GLU A 151 -9.80 -0.08 11.49
N CYS A 152 -10.29 1.07 11.02
CA CYS A 152 -11.69 1.46 11.24
C CYS A 152 -12.56 0.90 10.10
N PRO A 153 -13.51 -0.03 10.36
CA PRO A 153 -14.31 -0.64 9.30
C PRO A 153 -15.08 0.36 8.43
N GLU A 154 -15.65 1.42 9.02
CA GLU A 154 -16.36 2.45 8.26
C GLU A 154 -15.44 3.24 7.33
N GLU A 155 -14.22 3.59 7.77
CA GLU A 155 -13.23 4.26 6.90
C GLU A 155 -12.77 3.35 5.78
N ARG A 156 -12.55 2.06 6.08
CA ARG A 156 -12.19 1.09 5.05
C ARG A 156 -13.29 1.00 4.01
N ASP A 157 -14.51 0.73 4.47
CA ASP A 157 -15.65 0.31 3.64
C ASP A 157 -16.22 1.44 2.77
N TYR A 158 -15.94 2.70 3.09
CA TYR A 158 -16.49 3.86 2.39
C TYR A 158 -15.41 4.91 2.08
N TYR A 159 -15.27 5.24 0.80
CA TYR A 159 -14.41 6.32 0.31
C TYR A 159 -15.16 7.17 -0.72
N PRO A 160 -15.01 8.50 -0.71
CA PRO A 160 -14.29 9.32 0.28
C PRO A 160 -14.87 9.23 1.69
N TYR A 161 -13.99 9.24 2.70
CA TYR A 161 -14.40 9.13 4.09
C TYR A 161 -14.69 10.51 4.69
N TRP A 162 -15.79 10.65 5.44
CA TRP A 162 -16.30 11.95 5.93
C TRP A 162 -15.73 12.39 7.29
N HIS A 163 -14.71 11.71 7.78
CA HIS A 163 -13.98 12.07 9.00
C HIS A 163 -12.48 12.08 8.72
N PRO A 164 -11.68 12.74 9.58
CA PRO A 164 -10.22 12.71 9.47
C PRO A 164 -9.69 11.28 9.46
N THR A 165 -8.66 11.02 8.66
CA THR A 165 -8.03 9.70 8.47
C THR A 165 -6.51 9.84 8.34
N PRO A 166 -5.70 8.86 8.80
CA PRO A 166 -4.24 8.91 8.63
C PRO A 166 -3.77 8.71 7.18
N TRP A 167 -4.67 8.26 6.31
CA TRP A 167 -4.35 7.95 4.93
C TRP A 167 -4.27 9.23 4.07
N LYS A 168 -3.23 9.27 3.25
CA LYS A 168 -2.96 10.29 2.23
C LYS A 168 -3.25 9.67 0.88
N ASP A 169 -4.03 10.34 0.06
CA ASP A 169 -4.42 9.79 -1.24
C ASP A 169 -3.29 9.99 -2.25
N ILE A 170 -2.94 8.92 -2.99
CA ILE A 170 -1.98 8.94 -4.10
C ILE A 170 -2.77 9.16 -5.40
N VAL A 171 -3.62 8.19 -5.72
CA VAL A 171 -4.44 8.19 -6.94
C VAL A 171 -5.77 7.48 -6.68
N VAL A 172 -6.82 8.01 -7.30
CA VAL A 172 -8.11 7.34 -7.49
C VAL A 172 -8.25 6.93 -8.95
N LEU A 173 -8.23 5.62 -9.17
CA LEU A 173 -8.59 4.99 -10.44
C LEU A 173 -10.10 4.80 -10.43
N ALA A 174 -10.83 5.80 -10.91
CA ALA A 174 -12.28 5.91 -10.86
C ALA A 174 -12.97 5.05 -11.92
N GLU A 175 -14.24 4.73 -11.70
CA GLU A 175 -15.07 3.98 -12.66
C GLU A 175 -15.16 4.68 -14.03
N ASN A 176 -15.20 6.01 -14.02
CA ASN A 176 -15.09 6.86 -15.20
C ASN A 176 -14.51 8.22 -14.81
N THR A 177 -14.02 8.96 -15.81
CA THR A 177 -13.37 10.26 -15.58
C THR A 177 -14.28 11.34 -14.98
N SER A 178 -15.61 11.31 -15.21
CA SER A 178 -16.51 12.34 -14.67
C SER A 178 -16.63 12.32 -13.14
N LEU A 179 -16.41 11.15 -12.53
CA LEU A 179 -16.40 11.00 -11.07
C LEU A 179 -15.18 11.64 -10.42
N CYS A 180 -14.09 11.85 -11.17
CA CYS A 180 -12.93 12.55 -10.65
C CYS A 180 -13.28 13.96 -10.19
N ASP A 181 -13.99 14.72 -11.02
CA ASP A 181 -14.34 16.11 -10.73
C ASP A 181 -15.58 16.23 -9.84
N THR A 182 -16.58 15.37 -10.07
CA THR A 182 -17.87 15.45 -9.36
C THR A 182 -17.85 14.80 -7.98
N HIS A 183 -16.91 13.88 -7.72
CA HIS A 183 -16.95 13.05 -6.51
C HIS A 183 -15.60 12.95 -5.77
N TYR A 184 -14.49 12.66 -6.44
CA TYR A 184 -13.26 12.28 -5.75
C TYR A 184 -12.36 13.46 -5.36
N ARG A 185 -11.95 14.31 -6.31
CA ARG A 185 -10.98 15.39 -6.06
C ARG A 185 -11.43 16.35 -4.95
N SER A 186 -12.67 16.84 -5.04
CA SER A 186 -13.25 17.80 -4.08
C SER A 186 -13.49 17.23 -2.68
N LYS A 187 -13.45 15.90 -2.53
CA LYS A 187 -13.68 15.18 -1.27
C LYS A 187 -12.44 14.42 -0.79
N SER A 188 -11.30 14.54 -1.45
CA SER A 188 -10.07 13.94 -0.94
C SER A 188 -9.63 14.67 0.32
N PHE A 189 -9.22 13.93 1.35
CA PHE A 189 -8.73 14.53 2.60
C PHE A 189 -7.38 15.25 2.40
N ASN A 190 -6.71 15.09 1.25
CA ASN A 190 -5.51 15.84 0.92
C ASN A 190 -5.76 17.36 0.88
N THR A 191 -6.94 17.79 0.40
CA THR A 191 -7.30 19.20 0.21
C THR A 191 -8.59 19.60 0.93
N HIS A 192 -9.50 18.65 1.16
CA HIS A 192 -10.71 18.86 1.93
C HIS A 192 -10.45 18.68 3.43
N LYS A 193 -11.07 19.50 4.28
CA LYS A 193 -10.99 19.36 5.75
C LYS A 193 -12.18 18.56 6.25
N TYR A 194 -11.94 17.65 7.20
CA TYR A 194 -13.00 16.89 7.83
C TYR A 194 -13.05 17.17 9.31
N GLY A 195 -14.27 17.13 9.87
CA GLY A 195 -14.50 17.41 11.28
C GLY A 195 -14.61 16.17 12.15
N GLU A 196 -14.24 16.31 13.42
CA GLU A 196 -14.63 15.40 14.50
C GLU A 196 -15.05 16.19 15.75
N CYS A 197 -15.84 15.54 16.61
CA CYS A 197 -16.23 16.12 17.88
C CYS A 197 -15.11 15.98 18.90
N VAL A 198 -14.68 17.10 19.49
CA VAL A 198 -13.62 17.16 20.50
C VAL A 198 -14.25 17.38 21.88
N GLU A 199 -14.14 16.35 22.71
CA GLU A 199 -14.53 16.40 24.12
C GLU A 199 -13.28 16.67 24.97
N GLY A 200 -13.11 17.89 25.49
CA GLY A 200 -11.90 18.31 26.21
C GLY A 200 -11.38 17.25 27.20
N GLY A 201 -10.11 16.84 27.02
CA GLY A 201 -9.45 15.82 27.85
C GLY A 201 -9.69 14.35 27.47
N ARG A 202 -10.53 14.05 26.47
CA ARG A 202 -10.87 12.67 26.03
C ARG A 202 -10.42 12.38 24.60
N HIS A 203 -9.99 11.15 24.31
CA HIS A 203 -9.43 10.73 23.00
C HIS A 203 -10.43 10.28 21.97
N PHE A 204 -11.69 10.11 22.37
CA PHE A 204 -12.77 9.82 21.45
C PHE A 204 -13.97 10.71 21.75
N SER A 205 -14.89 10.71 20.79
CA SER A 205 -16.26 11.14 21.00
C SER A 205 -17.20 10.14 20.33
N LYS A 206 -18.39 9.96 20.88
CA LYS A 206 -19.46 9.21 20.20
C LYS A 206 -20.14 10.04 19.11
N TYR A 207 -20.07 11.37 19.18
CA TYR A 207 -20.80 12.27 18.28
C TYR A 207 -20.09 12.34 16.93
N ASN A 208 -20.83 12.07 15.86
CA ASN A 208 -20.30 11.97 14.51
C ASN A 208 -20.72 13.11 13.58
N ASN A 209 -21.40 14.13 14.10
CA ASN A 209 -21.83 15.30 13.35
C ASN A 209 -21.79 16.58 14.21
N PRO A 210 -21.74 17.77 13.60
CA PRO A 210 -21.61 19.04 14.31
C PRO A 210 -22.76 19.32 15.28
N ASP A 211 -24.00 19.05 14.86
CA ASP A 211 -25.20 19.37 15.64
C ASP A 211 -25.21 18.56 16.94
N ALA A 212 -25.08 17.24 16.84
CA ALA A 212 -25.06 16.37 18.01
C ALA A 212 -23.87 16.65 18.95
N CYS A 213 -22.73 17.08 18.38
CA CYS A 213 -21.55 17.47 19.17
C CYS A 213 -21.81 18.75 19.97
N THR A 214 -22.35 19.78 19.32
CA THR A 214 -22.58 21.10 19.93
C THR A 214 -23.77 21.08 20.91
N GLU A 215 -24.84 20.34 20.61
CA GLU A 215 -25.96 20.09 21.54
C GLU A 215 -25.50 19.40 22.82
N ALA A 216 -24.47 18.56 22.74
CA ALA A 216 -23.85 17.91 23.88
C ALA A 216 -22.87 18.82 24.66
N GLY A 217 -22.68 20.07 24.21
CA GLY A 217 -21.78 21.04 24.84
C GLY A 217 -20.31 20.84 24.51
N HIS A 218 -20.00 20.19 23.38
CA HIS A 218 -18.64 19.95 22.92
C HIS A 218 -18.30 20.78 21.68
N GLN A 219 -17.03 20.75 21.27
CA GLN A 219 -16.55 21.54 20.14
C GLN A 219 -16.43 20.65 18.89
N TRP A 220 -17.07 21.06 17.80
CA TRP A 220 -16.77 20.49 16.48
C TRP A 220 -15.53 21.17 15.91
N VAL A 221 -14.53 20.37 15.53
CA VAL A 221 -13.23 20.88 15.08
C VAL A 221 -12.92 20.30 13.71
N GLU A 222 -12.49 21.14 12.78
CA GLU A 222 -12.01 20.72 11.47
C GLU A 222 -10.51 20.41 11.52
N PHE A 223 -10.14 19.28 10.94
CA PHE A 223 -8.78 18.79 10.87
C PHE A 223 -8.29 18.80 9.42
N SER A 224 -6.98 18.94 9.26
CA SER A 224 -6.32 18.90 7.95
C SER A 224 -5.36 17.71 7.87
N ASN A 225 -5.33 17.07 6.71
CA ASN A 225 -4.24 16.15 6.38
C ASN A 225 -3.00 16.95 5.99
N TYR A 226 -1.84 16.31 6.03
CA TYR A 226 -0.57 16.96 5.80
C TYR A 226 0.50 15.92 5.47
N LEU A 227 1.53 16.33 4.74
CA LEU A 227 2.69 15.49 4.44
C LEU A 227 3.54 15.28 5.68
N GLU A 228 4.01 16.37 6.27
CA GLU A 228 4.65 16.44 7.59
C GLU A 228 4.38 17.77 8.31
N ILE A 229 4.63 17.80 9.62
CA ILE A 229 4.59 19.02 10.41
C ILE A 229 5.94 19.73 10.23
N SER A 230 5.88 21.00 9.87
CA SER A 230 7.06 21.82 9.67
C SER A 230 7.57 22.46 10.97
N THR A 231 8.76 23.05 10.93
CA THR A 231 9.42 23.65 12.09
C THR A 231 8.92 25.05 12.46
N GLU A 232 8.19 25.73 11.57
CA GLU A 232 7.64 27.06 11.83
C GLU A 232 6.56 26.99 12.91
N ASP A 233 6.71 27.84 13.91
CA ASP A 233 5.91 27.85 15.13
C ASP A 233 4.84 28.95 15.14
N ASN A 234 4.76 29.73 14.06
CA ASN A 234 3.78 30.80 13.92
C ASN A 234 3.21 30.87 12.51
N ARG A 235 2.03 31.49 12.42
CA ARG A 235 1.25 31.55 11.19
C ARG A 235 1.93 32.35 10.07
N ALA A 236 2.60 33.45 10.39
CA ALA A 236 3.18 34.32 9.38
C ALA A 236 4.30 33.61 8.62
N ASP A 237 5.25 33.01 9.35
CA ASP A 237 6.36 32.26 8.76
C ASP A 237 5.87 31.01 8.01
N CYS A 238 4.80 30.38 8.52
CA CYS A 238 4.19 29.24 7.85
C CYS A 238 3.61 29.60 6.48
N GLU A 239 2.83 30.69 6.43
CA GLU A 239 2.21 31.17 5.18
C GLU A 239 3.26 31.72 4.20
N GLU A 240 4.32 32.37 4.69
CA GLU A 240 5.45 32.83 3.86
C GLU A 240 6.19 31.64 3.20
N ALA A 241 6.31 30.52 3.91
CA ALA A 241 6.88 29.29 3.37
C ALA A 241 5.93 28.49 2.45
N GLY A 242 4.74 29.02 2.12
CA GLY A 242 3.76 28.34 1.27
C GLY A 242 3.08 27.14 1.93
N ARG A 243 3.06 27.09 3.26
CA ARG A 243 2.49 26.00 4.07
C ARG A 243 1.13 26.38 4.66
N VAL A 244 0.46 25.42 5.30
CA VAL A 244 -0.90 25.59 5.83
C VAL A 244 -0.88 25.64 7.36
N TRP A 245 -1.38 26.73 7.95
CA TRP A 245 -1.56 26.83 9.40
C TRP A 245 -2.93 26.26 9.82
N ALA A 246 -2.96 25.02 10.32
CA ALA A 246 -4.21 24.32 10.66
C ALA A 246 -4.03 23.24 11.74
N VAL A 247 -5.16 22.68 12.22
CA VAL A 247 -5.14 21.58 13.20
C VAL A 247 -4.82 20.27 12.47
N PRO A 248 -3.71 19.57 12.80
CA PRO A 248 -3.36 18.31 12.16
C PRO A 248 -4.29 17.17 12.60
N TYR A 249 -4.64 16.24 11.71
CA TYR A 249 -5.57 15.13 11.97
C TYR A 249 -5.22 14.25 13.19
N ASP A 250 -3.94 14.19 13.54
CA ASP A 250 -3.40 13.42 14.66
C ASP A 250 -3.08 14.29 15.89
N ALA A 251 -3.58 15.54 15.92
CA ALA A 251 -3.40 16.46 17.04
C ALA A 251 -3.63 15.73 18.36
N VAL A 252 -2.75 16.01 19.33
CA VAL A 252 -2.82 15.40 20.66
C VAL A 252 -4.23 15.58 21.17
N THR A 253 -4.87 14.45 21.44
CA THR A 253 -6.25 14.39 21.87
C THR A 253 -6.69 15.56 22.76
N GLY A 254 -7.80 16.19 22.39
CA GLY A 254 -8.42 17.24 23.19
C GLY A 254 -7.77 18.61 23.01
N THR A 255 -6.75 18.73 22.15
CA THR A 255 -6.21 20.02 21.72
C THR A 255 -6.80 20.40 20.36
N THR A 256 -6.94 21.71 20.16
CA THR A 256 -7.25 22.32 18.87
C THR A 256 -6.05 23.13 18.40
N GLU A 257 -4.85 22.66 18.74
CA GLU A 257 -3.59 23.35 18.47
C GLU A 257 -3.35 23.35 16.96
N GLN A 258 -3.19 24.56 16.41
CA GLN A 258 -2.80 24.73 15.02
C GLN A 258 -1.29 24.64 14.91
N LYS A 259 -0.82 24.01 13.83
CA LYS A 259 0.60 23.86 13.51
C LYS A 259 0.84 24.24 12.06
N CYS A 260 2.11 24.44 11.71
CA CYS A 260 2.49 24.62 10.32
C CYS A 260 2.60 23.27 9.62
N LEU A 261 1.77 23.07 8.59
CA LEU A 261 1.61 21.80 7.89
C LEU A 261 2.14 21.91 6.46
N VAL A 262 3.03 21.00 6.07
CA VAL A 262 3.41 20.84 4.66
C VAL A 262 2.20 20.26 3.91
N PRO A 263 1.66 20.96 2.90
CA PRO A 263 0.46 20.52 2.20
C PRO A 263 0.72 19.23 1.41
N LEU A 264 -0.33 18.42 1.24
CA LEU A 264 -0.34 17.32 0.28
C LEU A 264 -0.74 17.85 -1.10
N PRO A 265 -0.26 17.24 -2.19
CA PRO A 265 -0.81 17.53 -3.51
C PRO A 265 -2.28 17.12 -3.58
N GLU A 266 -3.03 17.75 -4.49
CA GLU A 266 -4.34 17.24 -4.88
C GLU A 266 -4.22 15.78 -5.34
N VAL A 267 -5.23 14.96 -5.06
CA VAL A 267 -5.21 13.55 -5.45
C VAL A 267 -5.22 13.41 -6.97
N ASP A 268 -4.35 12.55 -7.50
CA ASP A 268 -4.44 12.16 -8.90
C ASP A 268 -5.74 11.40 -9.12
N CYS A 269 -6.46 11.68 -10.21
CA CYS A 269 -7.66 10.93 -10.53
C CYS A 269 -7.78 10.72 -12.03
N MET A 270 -8.01 9.47 -12.39
CA MET A 270 -8.16 9.01 -13.76
C MET A 270 -9.06 7.79 -13.82
N GLU A 271 -9.45 7.38 -15.02
CA GLU A 271 -10.26 6.17 -15.20
C GLU A 271 -9.46 4.91 -14.87
N ALA A 272 -10.12 3.92 -14.27
CA ALA A 272 -9.51 2.67 -13.91
C ALA A 272 -9.14 1.86 -15.16
N PRO A 273 -7.94 1.26 -15.19
CA PRO A 273 -7.53 0.48 -16.34
C PRO A 273 -8.39 -0.78 -16.45
N TRP A 274 -8.82 -1.09 -17.68
CA TRP A 274 -9.63 -2.26 -17.96
C TRP A 274 -8.90 -3.55 -17.56
N SER A 275 -9.61 -4.48 -16.91
CA SER A 275 -9.14 -5.84 -16.70
C SER A 275 -10.26 -6.85 -16.86
N ARG A 276 -9.90 -8.00 -17.43
CA ARG A 276 -10.84 -9.09 -17.66
C ARG A 276 -11.34 -9.70 -16.36
N VAL A 277 -12.65 -9.88 -16.26
CA VAL A 277 -13.33 -10.53 -15.13
C VAL A 277 -12.80 -11.94 -14.91
N ASN A 278 -12.56 -12.34 -13.66
CA ASN A 278 -12.05 -13.66 -13.25
C ASN A 278 -10.65 -14.02 -13.77
N HIS A 279 -9.85 -13.02 -14.16
CA HIS A 279 -8.48 -13.23 -14.68
C HIS A 279 -7.42 -12.41 -13.93
N ASN A 280 -7.64 -12.13 -12.63
CA ASN A 280 -6.63 -11.58 -11.72
C ASN A 280 -5.92 -10.29 -12.19
N GLY A 281 -6.62 -9.38 -12.84
CA GLY A 281 -6.03 -8.14 -13.32
C GLY A 281 -5.29 -8.28 -14.66
N ASN A 282 -5.63 -9.28 -15.46
CA ASN A 282 -5.20 -9.35 -16.85
C ASN A 282 -5.73 -8.14 -17.62
N GLY A 283 -4.85 -7.17 -17.87
CA GLY A 283 -5.15 -5.97 -18.64
C GLY A 283 -5.19 -6.23 -20.15
N LYS A 284 -5.32 -5.16 -20.92
CA LYS A 284 -5.24 -5.21 -22.38
C LYS A 284 -3.83 -5.66 -22.82
N ASP A 285 -3.77 -6.39 -23.92
CA ASP A 285 -2.53 -6.87 -24.55
C ASP A 285 -1.61 -7.70 -23.64
N GLY A 286 -2.16 -8.28 -22.55
CA GLY A 286 -1.41 -9.09 -21.59
C GLY A 286 -0.52 -8.28 -20.65
N VAL A 287 -0.70 -6.96 -20.60
CA VAL A 287 0.03 -6.08 -19.68
C VAL A 287 -0.68 -6.07 -18.32
N PRO A 288 0.03 -6.31 -17.20
CA PRO A 288 -0.55 -6.18 -15.87
C PRO A 288 -0.99 -4.74 -15.57
N LEU A 289 -2.03 -4.59 -14.74
CA LEU A 289 -2.49 -3.27 -14.28
C LEU A 289 -1.43 -2.62 -13.40
N ASN A 290 -1.07 -1.37 -13.71
CA ASN A 290 -0.06 -0.65 -12.96
C ASN A 290 -0.35 0.85 -12.88
N TYR A 291 0.36 1.51 -11.98
CA TYR A 291 0.41 2.95 -11.81
C TYR A 291 1.82 3.37 -11.41
N THR A 292 2.37 4.40 -12.05
CA THR A 292 3.68 4.96 -11.68
C THR A 292 3.48 6.04 -10.63
N TRP A 293 3.81 5.74 -9.38
CA TRP A 293 3.75 6.68 -8.28
C TRP A 293 5.06 7.48 -8.17
N VAL A 294 4.96 8.81 -8.22
CA VAL A 294 6.06 9.70 -7.84
C VAL A 294 6.13 9.76 -6.30
N LEU A 295 7.19 9.20 -5.72
CA LEU A 295 7.35 9.14 -4.27
C LEU A 295 7.51 10.56 -3.69
N PRO A 296 6.90 10.88 -2.55
CA PRO A 296 6.94 12.23 -1.99
C PRO A 296 8.34 12.63 -1.50
N TYR A 297 8.62 13.92 -1.54
CA TYR A 297 9.75 14.56 -0.86
C TYR A 297 9.30 15.13 0.48
N PHE A 298 10.00 14.80 1.56
CA PHE A 298 9.77 15.37 2.89
C PHE A 298 10.81 16.47 3.15
N PRO A 299 10.42 17.76 3.18
CA PRO A 299 11.29 18.89 3.54
C PRO A 299 12.17 18.71 4.78
N SER A 300 11.78 17.92 5.77
CA SER A 300 12.60 17.61 6.94
C SER A 300 13.90 16.88 6.62
N GLY A 301 14.02 16.27 5.45
CA GLY A 301 15.15 15.42 5.07
C GLY A 301 15.28 14.16 5.93
N GLN A 302 14.24 13.82 6.70
CA GLN A 302 14.23 12.64 7.56
C GLN A 302 13.73 11.42 6.79
N ASP A 303 14.29 10.27 7.12
CA ASP A 303 13.75 9.00 6.68
C ASP A 303 12.34 8.80 7.24
N GLN A 304 11.47 8.17 6.46
CA GLN A 304 10.09 7.89 6.84
C GLN A 304 9.82 6.39 6.82
N LYS A 305 9.12 5.89 7.84
CA LYS A 305 8.49 4.57 7.82
C LYS A 305 7.06 4.76 7.33
N CYS A 306 6.74 4.10 6.23
CA CYS A 306 5.48 4.28 5.54
C CYS A 306 4.74 2.97 5.35
N VAL A 307 3.43 3.07 5.13
CA VAL A 307 2.57 1.97 4.71
C VAL A 307 1.84 2.40 3.46
N PHE A 308 1.97 1.62 2.41
CA PHE A 308 1.17 1.72 1.20
C PHE A 308 -0.12 0.93 1.40
N ARG A 309 -1.23 1.40 0.83
CA ARG A 309 -2.52 0.73 0.82
C ARG A 309 -3.14 0.81 -0.57
N ILE A 310 -3.72 -0.30 -1.02
CA ILE A 310 -4.61 -0.34 -2.19
C ILE A 310 -5.96 -0.91 -1.78
N ARG A 311 -7.01 -0.14 -2.05
CA ARG A 311 -8.41 -0.59 -1.96
C ARG A 311 -8.94 -0.84 -3.35
N TYR A 312 -9.56 -1.99 -3.55
CA TYR A 312 -10.27 -2.34 -4.77
C TYR A 312 -11.75 -2.51 -4.44
N ASN A 313 -12.53 -1.58 -4.95
CA ASN A 313 -13.97 -1.50 -4.77
C ASN A 313 -14.65 -1.99 -6.03
N ILE A 314 -15.70 -2.78 -5.85
CA ILE A 314 -16.56 -3.23 -6.95
C ILE A 314 -17.98 -2.82 -6.65
N THR A 315 -18.74 -2.48 -7.68
CA THR A 315 -20.18 -2.28 -7.65
C THR A 315 -20.81 -3.05 -8.81
N THR A 316 -22.13 -3.10 -8.85
CA THR A 316 -22.90 -3.73 -9.93
C THR A 316 -24.02 -2.79 -10.33
N ASP A 317 -24.57 -2.96 -11.54
CA ASP A 317 -25.72 -2.18 -12.02
C ASP A 317 -27.06 -2.66 -11.47
N ASP A 318 -27.05 -3.64 -10.55
CA ASP A 318 -28.27 -4.17 -9.94
C ASP A 318 -29.01 -3.14 -9.07
N TYR A 319 -28.35 -2.04 -8.71
CA TYR A 319 -28.93 -0.86 -8.07
C TYR A 319 -28.07 0.38 -8.37
N ASP A 320 -28.58 1.58 -8.08
CA ASP A 320 -27.82 2.83 -8.27
C ASP A 320 -26.93 3.12 -7.04
N PRO A 321 -25.61 2.83 -7.07
CA PRO A 321 -24.78 2.95 -5.89
C PRO A 321 -24.54 4.39 -5.42
N TYR A 322 -24.77 5.38 -6.29
CA TYR A 322 -24.51 6.79 -5.99
C TYR A 322 -25.73 7.52 -5.44
N ASN A 323 -26.94 7.02 -5.73
CA ASN A 323 -28.19 7.58 -5.23
C ASN A 323 -28.91 6.71 -4.17
N THR A 324 -28.38 5.52 -3.86
CA THR A 324 -28.94 4.64 -2.83
C THR A 324 -28.37 4.96 -1.44
N ASP A 325 -29.24 5.18 -0.46
CA ASP A 325 -28.86 5.58 0.90
C ASP A 325 -29.59 4.79 2.00
N SER A 326 -29.61 5.32 3.23
CA SER A 326 -30.24 4.62 4.34
C SER A 326 -31.77 4.54 4.30
N THR A 327 -32.43 5.33 3.45
CA THR A 327 -33.89 5.30 3.29
C THR A 327 -34.36 3.97 2.67
N GLU A 328 -33.48 3.31 1.92
CA GLU A 328 -33.71 2.01 1.29
C GLU A 328 -33.18 0.83 2.13
N ASN A 329 -32.84 1.07 3.40
CA ASN A 329 -32.41 -0.01 4.28
C ASN A 329 -33.57 -0.92 4.72
N GLY A 330 -33.24 -2.20 4.89
CA GLY A 330 -34.16 -3.24 5.37
C GLY A 330 -34.79 -4.04 4.24
N ALA A 331 -35.14 -5.29 4.53
CA ALA A 331 -35.60 -6.27 3.54
C ALA A 331 -36.86 -5.85 2.75
N ALA A 332 -37.66 -4.92 3.26
CA ALA A 332 -38.86 -4.43 2.59
C ALA A 332 -38.59 -3.32 1.57
N ASN A 333 -37.53 -2.53 1.76
CA ASN A 333 -37.26 -1.34 0.96
C ASN A 333 -36.03 -1.51 0.07
N SER A 334 -35.12 -2.40 0.43
CA SER A 334 -33.83 -2.50 -0.25
C SER A 334 -33.98 -3.01 -1.68
N PRO A 335 -33.32 -2.38 -2.66
CA PRO A 335 -33.32 -2.86 -4.04
C PRO A 335 -32.65 -4.24 -4.16
N VAL A 336 -31.80 -4.59 -3.20
CA VAL A 336 -31.09 -5.88 -3.15
C VAL A 336 -31.27 -6.55 -1.79
N THR A 337 -31.67 -7.81 -1.79
CA THR A 337 -31.84 -8.61 -0.57
C THR A 337 -31.03 -9.89 -0.64
N ASN A 338 -30.78 -10.51 0.51
CA ASN A 338 -29.95 -11.69 0.60
C ASN A 338 -30.71 -12.93 0.14
N ASN A 339 -30.19 -13.59 -0.90
CA ASN A 339 -30.75 -14.78 -1.54
C ASN A 339 -32.25 -14.69 -1.89
N PRO A 340 -32.68 -13.70 -2.70
CA PRO A 340 -34.09 -13.50 -3.03
C PRO A 340 -34.61 -14.64 -3.91
N ASN A 341 -35.91 -14.91 -3.78
CA ASN A 341 -36.67 -15.70 -4.73
C ASN A 341 -37.29 -14.74 -5.74
N VAL A 342 -36.88 -14.83 -7.01
CA VAL A 342 -37.36 -13.97 -8.09
C VAL A 342 -38.27 -14.77 -9.00
N ASP A 343 -39.46 -14.24 -9.27
CA ASP A 343 -40.34 -14.80 -10.29
C ASP A 343 -39.87 -14.36 -11.67
N ILE A 344 -39.49 -15.32 -12.49
CA ILE A 344 -39.01 -15.11 -13.87
C ILE A 344 -40.13 -15.31 -14.91
N GLY A 345 -41.40 -15.41 -14.48
CA GLY A 345 -42.54 -15.63 -15.37
C GLY A 345 -42.62 -17.07 -15.91
N ALA A 346 -41.86 -18.01 -15.36
CA ALA A 346 -41.81 -19.42 -15.77
C ALA A 346 -42.86 -20.31 -15.06
N GLY A 347 -44.00 -19.74 -14.71
CA GLY A 347 -45.23 -20.45 -14.34
C GLY A 347 -45.27 -21.11 -12.96
N LEU A 348 -44.21 -21.75 -12.45
CA LEU A 348 -44.30 -22.55 -11.21
C LEU A 348 -43.01 -22.71 -10.39
N SER A 349 -41.91 -21.98 -10.68
CA SER A 349 -40.70 -22.09 -9.86
C SER A 349 -39.96 -20.76 -9.78
N PRO A 350 -39.98 -20.08 -8.62
CA PRO A 350 -39.14 -18.90 -8.44
C PRO A 350 -37.67 -19.31 -8.50
N LEU A 351 -36.85 -18.51 -9.16
CA LEU A 351 -35.40 -18.68 -9.16
C LEU A 351 -34.84 -18.09 -7.88
N ARG A 352 -34.09 -18.89 -7.11
CA ARG A 352 -33.35 -18.38 -5.96
C ARG A 352 -31.99 -17.86 -6.41
N LEU A 353 -31.78 -16.55 -6.32
CA LEU A 353 -30.48 -15.96 -6.61
C LEU A 353 -29.52 -16.21 -5.44
N ASN A 354 -28.24 -16.40 -5.71
CA ASN A 354 -27.20 -16.57 -4.69
C ASN A 354 -26.52 -15.23 -4.38
N ILE A 355 -27.30 -14.28 -3.87
CA ILE A 355 -26.83 -12.93 -3.52
C ILE A 355 -26.48 -12.90 -2.03
N ASN A 356 -25.28 -12.40 -1.73
CA ASN A 356 -24.85 -12.05 -0.38
C ASN A 356 -24.69 -10.54 -0.27
N THR A 357 -25.66 -9.85 0.33
CA THR A 357 -25.65 -8.38 0.46
C THR A 357 -24.51 -7.84 1.34
N ALA A 358 -23.84 -8.67 2.14
CA ALA A 358 -22.59 -8.29 2.81
C ALA A 358 -21.37 -8.28 1.87
N GLN A 359 -21.49 -8.88 0.68
CA GLN A 359 -20.45 -8.95 -0.35
C GLN A 359 -20.86 -8.29 -1.67
N PHE A 360 -22.06 -7.75 -1.74
CA PHE A 360 -22.65 -7.14 -2.92
C PHE A 360 -22.23 -5.67 -3.00
N GLY A 361 -21.48 -5.32 -4.04
CA GLY A 361 -20.96 -3.97 -4.27
C GLY A 361 -20.12 -3.40 -3.11
N ARG A 362 -18.90 -3.89 -2.86
CA ARG A 362 -18.10 -3.64 -1.64
C ARG A 362 -16.66 -3.22 -1.92
N VAL A 363 -15.93 -2.79 -0.89
CA VAL A 363 -14.48 -3.02 -0.82
C VAL A 363 -14.22 -4.51 -0.87
N PHE A 364 -13.77 -4.99 -2.02
CA PHE A 364 -13.53 -6.41 -2.24
C PHE A 364 -12.18 -6.85 -1.67
N GLN A 365 -11.17 -6.00 -1.84
CA GLN A 365 -9.81 -6.19 -1.36
C GLN A 365 -9.29 -4.89 -0.75
N ASP A 366 -8.62 -5.02 0.40
CA ASP A 366 -7.86 -3.97 1.05
C ASP A 366 -6.53 -4.57 1.47
N ARG A 367 -5.44 -4.09 0.86
CA ARG A 367 -4.10 -4.66 1.01
C ARG A 367 -3.12 -3.56 1.37
N SER A 368 -2.21 -3.85 2.30
CA SER A 368 -1.18 -2.90 2.70
C SER A 368 0.22 -3.53 2.72
N HIS A 369 1.24 -2.68 2.59
CA HIS A 369 2.64 -3.07 2.64
C HIS A 369 3.48 -1.96 3.30
N ALA A 370 4.30 -2.30 4.29
CA ALA A 370 5.19 -1.33 4.92
C ALA A 370 6.54 -1.23 4.18
N PHE A 371 7.07 -0.02 4.14
CA PHE A 371 8.33 0.29 3.47
C PHE A 371 8.99 1.52 4.11
N ILE A 372 10.21 1.82 3.70
CA ILE A 372 10.95 2.99 4.16
C ILE A 372 11.17 3.93 2.98
N LEU A 373 10.91 5.22 3.17
CA LEU A 373 11.35 6.29 2.30
C LEU A 373 12.60 6.93 2.91
N ARG A 374 13.74 6.73 2.27
CA ARG A 374 15.02 7.32 2.64
C ARG A 374 15.12 8.75 2.11
N SER A 375 15.71 9.63 2.90
CA SER A 375 16.15 10.92 2.41
C SER A 375 17.09 10.71 1.22
N ARG A 376 16.99 11.60 0.23
CA ARG A 376 17.70 11.47 -1.03
C ARG A 376 19.11 12.06 -0.89
N PRO A 377 20.19 11.25 -1.01
CA PRO A 377 21.56 11.74 -0.99
C PRO A 377 21.85 12.72 -2.14
N ALA A 378 22.79 13.63 -1.91
CA ALA A 378 23.12 14.70 -2.86
C ALA A 378 23.67 14.17 -4.20
N GLU A 379 24.27 12.98 -4.20
CA GLU A 379 24.79 12.29 -5.38
C GLU A 379 23.70 11.67 -6.28
N ILE A 380 22.47 11.52 -5.79
CA ILE A 380 21.33 11.00 -6.55
C ILE A 380 20.51 12.18 -7.08
N GLN A 381 20.83 12.68 -8.27
CA GLN A 381 20.12 13.82 -8.90
C GLN A 381 19.44 13.41 -10.21
N GLY A 382 18.27 14.00 -10.50
CA GLY A 382 17.49 13.76 -11.74
C GLY A 382 16.36 12.74 -11.55
N THR A 383 15.82 12.21 -12.65
CA THR A 383 14.79 11.17 -12.59
C THR A 383 15.36 9.85 -12.06
N LEU A 384 14.78 9.30 -11.01
CA LEU A 384 15.15 7.99 -10.44
C LEU A 384 14.05 6.96 -10.71
N HIS A 385 14.38 5.86 -11.37
CA HIS A 385 13.47 4.74 -11.61
C HIS A 385 13.74 3.60 -10.63
N ASN A 386 12.71 3.09 -9.95
CA ASN A 386 12.87 1.96 -9.02
C ASN A 386 12.65 0.63 -9.75
N LEU A 387 13.70 -0.19 -9.81
CA LEU A 387 13.68 -1.53 -10.40
C LEU A 387 13.74 -2.58 -9.29
N ASN A 388 12.67 -3.35 -9.17
CA ASN A 388 12.42 -4.25 -8.05
C ASN A 388 12.13 -5.67 -8.50
N VAL A 389 11.91 -6.55 -7.52
CA VAL A 389 11.28 -7.86 -7.73
C VAL A 389 9.88 -7.84 -7.12
N ARG A 390 8.88 -8.21 -7.93
CA ARG A 390 7.50 -8.46 -7.48
C ARG A 390 7.28 -9.97 -7.30
N GLY A 391 6.17 -10.34 -6.66
CA GLY A 391 5.66 -11.71 -6.64
C GLY A 391 6.13 -12.55 -5.46
N LYS A 392 5.85 -13.84 -5.53
CA LYS A 392 6.14 -14.85 -4.49
C LYS A 392 6.77 -16.10 -5.11
N ARG A 393 7.52 -16.86 -4.32
CA ARG A 393 8.06 -18.15 -4.73
C ARG A 393 6.93 -19.15 -4.93
N GLY A 394 6.91 -19.81 -6.08
CA GLY A 394 5.99 -20.90 -6.38
C GLY A 394 5.71 -21.00 -7.88
N ASN A 395 4.80 -21.90 -8.24
CA ASN A 395 4.09 -21.86 -9.52
C ASN A 395 2.78 -21.08 -9.39
N ILE A 396 2.11 -20.81 -10.50
CA ILE A 396 0.86 -20.04 -10.56
C ILE A 396 -0.24 -20.50 -9.57
N VAL A 397 -0.33 -21.80 -9.27
CA VAL A 397 -1.32 -22.33 -8.33
C VAL A 397 -0.89 -22.08 -6.88
N GLN A 398 0.41 -22.15 -6.59
CA GLN A 398 0.99 -21.94 -5.26
C GLN A 398 1.05 -20.46 -4.87
N THR A 399 1.22 -19.57 -5.83
CA THR A 399 1.33 -18.12 -5.58
C THR A 399 -0.01 -17.41 -5.58
N TYR A 400 -1.07 -18.04 -6.11
CA TYR A 400 -2.42 -17.46 -6.15
C TYR A 400 -2.88 -16.98 -4.75
N PRO A 401 -3.49 -15.77 -4.64
CA PRO A 401 -3.86 -14.83 -5.71
C PRO A 401 -2.78 -13.81 -6.10
N ALA A 402 -1.53 -14.00 -5.66
CA ALA A 402 -0.38 -13.24 -6.15
C ALA A 402 0.15 -13.85 -7.46
N VAL A 403 1.33 -13.42 -7.89
CA VAL A 403 2.03 -13.88 -9.10
C VAL A 403 3.40 -14.44 -8.73
N GLU A 404 3.99 -15.25 -9.63
CA GLU A 404 5.39 -15.67 -9.51
C GLU A 404 6.36 -14.48 -9.54
N TYR A 405 7.61 -14.72 -9.14
CA TYR A 405 8.64 -13.70 -9.18
C TYR A 405 8.88 -13.16 -10.59
N ASP A 406 8.96 -11.83 -10.66
CA ASP A 406 9.36 -11.13 -11.86
C ASP A 406 10.06 -9.81 -11.52
N PHE A 407 10.83 -9.27 -12.46
CA PHE A 407 11.33 -7.89 -12.33
C PHE A 407 10.21 -6.90 -12.64
N ILE A 408 10.16 -5.81 -11.88
CA ILE A 408 9.23 -4.70 -12.11
C ILE A 408 9.98 -3.36 -12.12
N PRO A 409 9.89 -2.58 -13.21
CA PRO A 409 9.32 -2.97 -14.50
C PRO A 409 10.16 -4.06 -15.20
N THR A 410 9.51 -4.91 -16.00
CA THR A 410 10.18 -5.93 -16.82
C THR A 410 10.92 -5.29 -18.00
N GLU A 411 10.34 -4.24 -18.56
CA GLU A 411 10.94 -3.39 -19.60
C GLU A 411 11.06 -1.98 -19.02
N LEU A 412 12.28 -1.56 -18.71
CA LEU A 412 12.56 -0.20 -18.24
C LEU A 412 13.05 0.64 -19.41
N HIS A 413 12.36 1.74 -19.70
CA HIS A 413 12.85 2.77 -20.62
C HIS A 413 13.28 3.99 -19.83
N MET A 414 14.53 4.43 -20.03
CA MET A 414 15.11 5.58 -19.35
C MET A 414 16.07 6.32 -20.30
N THR A 415 16.48 7.53 -19.93
CA THR A 415 17.53 8.28 -20.64
C THR A 415 18.90 8.11 -19.98
N GLU A 416 19.98 8.51 -20.67
CA GLU A 416 21.33 8.56 -20.08
C GLU A 416 21.45 9.53 -18.89
N ASN A 417 20.53 10.49 -18.77
CA ASN A 417 20.48 11.44 -17.66
C ASN A 417 19.78 10.87 -16.42
N ASP A 418 18.96 9.84 -16.60
CA ASP A 418 18.19 9.20 -15.54
C ASP A 418 19.07 8.26 -14.69
N LEU A 419 18.53 7.87 -13.54
CA LEU A 419 19.11 6.91 -12.62
C LEU A 419 18.17 5.72 -12.44
N VAL A 420 18.73 4.55 -12.12
CA VAL A 420 17.96 3.36 -11.73
C VAL A 420 18.42 2.86 -10.36
N HIS A 421 17.48 2.70 -9.43
CA HIS A 421 17.72 2.03 -8.15
C HIS A 421 17.31 0.57 -8.28
N VAL A 422 18.29 -0.33 -8.29
CA VAL A 422 18.04 -1.77 -8.32
C VAL A 422 18.07 -2.32 -6.89
N GLN A 423 16.95 -2.84 -6.41
CA GLN A 423 16.82 -3.43 -5.07
C GLN A 423 15.81 -4.57 -5.04
N TRP A 424 15.77 -5.35 -3.95
CA TRP A 424 14.68 -6.30 -3.71
C TRP A 424 14.58 -6.71 -2.24
N THR A 425 13.42 -7.21 -1.87
CA THR A 425 13.21 -7.89 -0.57
C THR A 425 12.83 -9.33 -0.78
N GLY A 426 13.47 -10.21 -0.01
CA GLY A 426 13.09 -11.62 0.13
C GLY A 426 12.65 -11.94 1.55
N SER A 427 12.56 -13.23 1.85
CA SER A 427 12.08 -13.76 3.12
C SER A 427 12.84 -15.02 3.51
N ASN A 428 12.87 -15.31 4.82
CA ASN A 428 13.32 -16.58 5.40
C ASN A 428 12.17 -17.37 6.03
N THR A 429 10.95 -16.88 5.86
CA THR A 429 9.72 -17.42 6.44
C THR A 429 8.65 -17.63 5.38
N HIS A 430 9.06 -17.71 4.10
CA HIS A 430 8.14 -18.02 3.02
C HIS A 430 7.41 -19.33 3.33
N ASN A 431 6.10 -19.30 3.17
CA ASN A 431 5.26 -20.44 3.46
C ASN A 431 4.09 -20.43 2.48
N ASN A 432 4.05 -21.43 1.59
CA ASN A 432 2.87 -21.76 0.79
C ASN A 432 1.97 -22.80 1.49
N GLY A 433 2.06 -22.89 2.82
CA GLY A 433 1.08 -23.50 3.73
C GLY A 433 0.69 -24.94 3.42
N ALA A 434 1.35 -25.92 4.05
CA ALA A 434 0.77 -27.26 4.16
C ALA A 434 -0.28 -27.32 5.30
N PRO A 435 -1.37 -28.10 5.17
CA PRO A 435 -1.79 -28.85 3.98
C PRO A 435 -2.73 -28.03 3.06
N GLY A 436 -2.64 -28.29 1.77
CA GLY A 436 -3.53 -27.76 0.74
C GLY A 436 -3.66 -28.78 -0.40
N GLY A 437 -4.86 -28.90 -0.96
CA GLY A 437 -5.13 -29.76 -2.11
C GLY A 437 -4.62 -29.16 -3.42
N ASP A 438 -4.60 -29.98 -4.48
CA ASP A 438 -4.44 -29.55 -5.88
C ASP A 438 -3.18 -28.71 -6.20
N GLY A 439 -2.06 -29.00 -5.53
CA GLY A 439 -0.78 -28.34 -5.83
C GLY A 439 -0.66 -26.90 -5.29
N GLN A 440 -1.59 -26.45 -4.46
CA GLN A 440 -1.58 -25.12 -3.81
C GLN A 440 -0.47 -24.97 -2.76
N THR A 441 0.22 -26.06 -2.41
CA THR A 441 1.29 -26.06 -1.41
C THR A 441 2.64 -26.30 -2.03
N GLY A 442 3.66 -25.80 -1.34
CA GLY A 442 5.06 -26.02 -1.65
C GLY A 442 5.71 -24.85 -2.37
N ASP A 443 7.02 -24.96 -2.54
CA ASP A 443 7.86 -23.84 -2.93
C ASP A 443 8.55 -24.18 -4.25
N ALA A 444 7.73 -24.44 -5.30
CA ALA A 444 8.29 -24.75 -6.62
C ALA A 444 9.33 -23.66 -6.93
N GLY A 445 10.54 -24.08 -7.26
CA GLY A 445 11.71 -23.19 -7.26
C GLY A 445 12.96 -23.94 -6.89
N GLN A 446 14.09 -23.31 -7.17
CA GLN A 446 15.37 -23.82 -6.71
C GLN A 446 15.67 -23.33 -5.28
N GLY A 447 16.49 -24.12 -4.60
CA GLY A 447 17.00 -23.88 -3.23
C GLY A 447 16.04 -24.18 -2.09
N LYS A 448 16.47 -23.82 -0.89
CA LYS A 448 15.87 -24.25 0.37
C LYS A 448 14.43 -23.78 0.51
N ALA A 449 13.54 -24.66 0.97
CA ALA A 449 12.15 -24.30 1.26
C ALA A 449 12.08 -23.16 2.29
N GLY A 450 11.11 -22.27 2.11
CA GLY A 450 10.92 -21.08 2.94
C GLY A 450 11.93 -19.94 2.76
N THR A 451 12.87 -20.06 1.82
CA THR A 451 13.77 -18.96 1.44
C THR A 451 13.36 -18.33 0.12
N ASP A 452 13.26 -17.00 0.14
CA ASP A 452 13.13 -16.19 -1.06
C ASP A 452 14.45 -15.45 -1.27
N ARG A 453 15.01 -15.62 -2.46
CA ARG A 453 16.31 -15.08 -2.85
C ARG A 453 16.21 -14.59 -4.29
N HIS A 454 16.87 -13.48 -4.56
CA HIS A 454 16.95 -12.91 -5.90
C HIS A 454 18.39 -12.50 -6.16
N ASN A 455 18.71 -12.37 -7.43
CA ASN A 455 19.99 -11.86 -7.87
C ASN A 455 19.83 -11.30 -9.27
N PHE A 456 20.89 -10.68 -9.77
CA PHE A 456 20.87 -10.02 -11.07
C PHE A 456 22.17 -10.34 -11.83
N VAL A 457 22.02 -10.90 -13.02
CA VAL A 457 23.13 -11.22 -13.93
C VAL A 457 22.79 -10.79 -15.35
N GLU A 458 23.78 -10.27 -16.09
CA GLU A 458 23.60 -9.85 -17.48
C GLU A 458 23.40 -11.06 -18.42
N LEU A 459 22.52 -10.87 -19.41
CA LEU A 459 22.26 -11.79 -20.51
C LEU A 459 22.72 -11.19 -21.83
N LEU A 460 23.08 -12.08 -22.77
CA LEU A 460 23.32 -11.67 -24.15
C LEU A 460 22.01 -11.23 -24.82
N ASP A 461 20.95 -12.01 -24.63
CA ASP A 461 19.60 -11.78 -25.15
C ASP A 461 18.58 -12.57 -24.32
N ARG A 462 17.32 -12.14 -24.32
CA ARG A 462 16.24 -12.76 -23.52
C ARG A 462 15.90 -14.19 -23.92
N ASN A 463 16.25 -14.63 -25.13
CA ASN A 463 16.06 -16.01 -25.55
C ASN A 463 17.06 -16.98 -24.90
N HIS A 464 18.13 -16.47 -24.27
CA HIS A 464 19.11 -17.27 -23.54
C HIS A 464 18.67 -17.53 -22.10
N ASN A 465 19.17 -18.63 -21.50
CA ASN A 465 18.87 -19.04 -20.13
C ASN A 465 20.14 -19.25 -19.29
N PHE A 466 21.25 -18.65 -19.71
CA PHE A 466 22.53 -18.66 -19.00
C PHE A 466 23.14 -17.26 -19.04
N PRO A 467 23.85 -16.85 -17.98
CA PRO A 467 24.47 -15.54 -17.92
C PRO A 467 25.55 -15.37 -19.01
N LYS A 468 25.70 -14.13 -19.46
CA LYS A 468 26.79 -13.71 -20.34
C LYS A 468 28.12 -13.76 -19.57
N PRO A 469 29.22 -14.26 -20.16
CA PRO A 469 30.55 -14.16 -19.54
C PRO A 469 30.90 -12.70 -19.21
N PHE A 470 31.57 -12.47 -18.08
CA PHE A 470 31.89 -11.11 -17.63
C PHE A 470 32.75 -10.36 -18.65
N GLU A 471 33.66 -11.02 -19.34
CA GLU A 471 34.55 -10.42 -20.34
C GLU A 471 33.79 -9.89 -21.56
N GLN A 472 32.55 -10.36 -21.79
CA GLN A 472 31.69 -9.90 -22.87
C GLN A 472 30.63 -8.89 -22.38
N SER A 473 30.47 -8.76 -21.06
CA SER A 473 29.45 -7.92 -20.43
C SER A 473 29.60 -6.44 -20.78
N THR A 474 28.47 -5.77 -20.96
CA THR A 474 28.42 -4.34 -21.31
C THR A 474 27.67 -3.54 -20.27
N PHE A 475 26.71 -4.13 -19.55
CA PHE A 475 25.96 -3.46 -18.50
C PHE A 475 26.90 -2.94 -17.41
N TRP A 476 27.80 -3.80 -16.93
CA TRP A 476 28.72 -3.45 -15.83
C TRP A 476 29.76 -2.41 -16.23
N GLN A 477 30.20 -2.40 -17.48
CA GLN A 477 31.19 -1.44 -17.99
C GLN A 477 30.58 -0.07 -18.26
N ASN A 478 29.28 -0.04 -18.60
CA ASN A 478 28.52 1.16 -18.89
C ASN A 478 27.76 1.70 -17.67
N ALA A 479 27.94 1.09 -16.50
CA ALA A 479 27.32 1.50 -15.25
C ALA A 479 28.24 2.40 -14.42
N GLU A 480 27.75 3.59 -14.11
CA GLU A 480 28.35 4.48 -13.12
C GLU A 480 27.56 4.33 -11.80
N VAL A 481 28.24 3.86 -10.75
CA VAL A 481 27.64 3.74 -9.42
C VAL A 481 27.54 5.13 -8.79
N LYS A 482 26.30 5.61 -8.60
CA LYS A 482 26.03 6.85 -7.86
C LYS A 482 25.92 6.61 -6.38
N TRP A 483 25.34 5.48 -5.96
CA TRP A 483 25.18 5.13 -4.55
C TRP A 483 25.13 3.62 -4.38
N ILE A 484 25.63 3.11 -3.24
CA ILE A 484 25.50 1.70 -2.86
C ILE A 484 25.39 1.57 -1.34
N TYR A 485 24.62 0.57 -0.89
CA TYR A 485 24.20 0.45 0.51
C TYR A 485 25.31 0.33 1.57
N TYR A 486 26.52 -0.10 1.19
CA TYR A 486 27.68 -0.23 2.10
C TYR A 486 28.70 0.91 1.93
N GLY A 487 28.42 1.92 1.09
CA GLY A 487 29.26 3.09 0.89
C GLY A 487 30.09 3.07 -0.40
N SER A 488 30.30 4.26 -0.98
CA SER A 488 31.00 4.48 -2.26
C SER A 488 32.52 4.31 -2.13
N THR A 489 33.01 3.08 -2.16
CA THR A 489 34.43 2.78 -2.39
C THR A 489 34.62 2.21 -3.80
N ALA A 490 34.33 3.03 -4.82
CA ALA A 490 34.62 2.77 -6.24
C ALA A 490 34.48 1.30 -6.65
N SER A 491 33.24 0.79 -6.65
CA SER A 491 32.95 -0.56 -7.12
C SER A 491 33.44 -0.70 -8.55
N THR A 492 34.41 -1.59 -8.78
CA THR A 492 34.84 -1.95 -10.13
C THR A 492 33.65 -2.57 -10.86
N ALA A 493 33.63 -2.53 -12.20
CA ALA A 493 32.59 -3.24 -12.96
C ALA A 493 32.44 -4.70 -12.52
N LYS A 494 33.55 -5.35 -12.15
CA LYS A 494 33.57 -6.73 -11.65
C LYS A 494 33.03 -6.84 -10.22
N GLY A 495 33.40 -5.93 -9.34
CA GLY A 495 32.84 -5.83 -7.98
C GLY A 495 31.33 -5.64 -7.99
N LEU A 496 30.82 -4.75 -8.85
CA LEU A 496 29.39 -4.51 -9.02
C LEU A 496 28.67 -5.77 -9.54
N ALA A 497 29.21 -6.39 -10.58
CA ALA A 497 28.68 -7.64 -11.13
C ALA A 497 28.63 -8.74 -10.07
N LEU A 498 29.70 -8.91 -9.28
CA LEU A 498 29.79 -9.89 -8.21
C LEU A 498 28.78 -9.60 -7.10
N ASN A 499 28.65 -8.35 -6.67
CA ASN A 499 27.73 -7.94 -5.61
C ASN A 499 26.27 -8.23 -6.00
N MET A 500 25.85 -7.83 -7.19
CA MET A 500 24.48 -8.06 -7.68
C MET A 500 24.20 -9.53 -8.02
N ALA A 501 25.19 -10.27 -8.53
CA ALA A 501 25.07 -11.70 -8.80
C ALA A 501 24.90 -12.55 -7.52
N THR A 502 25.41 -12.05 -6.40
CA THR A 502 25.43 -12.77 -5.11
C THR A 502 24.49 -12.16 -4.06
N SER A 503 23.61 -11.23 -4.47
CA SER A 503 22.64 -10.55 -3.60
C SER A 503 23.29 -9.86 -2.40
N GLY A 504 24.46 -9.27 -2.60
CA GLY A 504 25.20 -8.58 -1.56
C GLY A 504 26.03 -9.47 -0.63
N TYR A 505 26.13 -10.78 -0.88
CA TYR A 505 26.99 -11.67 -0.08
C TYR A 505 28.47 -11.28 -0.19
N TYR A 506 28.92 -10.92 -1.39
CA TYR A 506 30.23 -10.31 -1.61
C TYR A 506 30.07 -8.83 -1.93
N GLU A 507 30.72 -7.97 -1.16
CA GLU A 507 30.66 -6.52 -1.36
C GLU A 507 31.67 -6.03 -2.41
N CYS A 508 32.73 -6.80 -2.70
CA CYS A 508 33.67 -6.47 -3.75
C CYS A 508 34.52 -7.67 -4.18
N ASP A 509 35.42 -7.45 -5.12
CA ASP A 509 36.30 -8.44 -5.73
C ASP A 509 37.76 -8.37 -5.24
N THR A 510 38.06 -7.59 -4.19
CA THR A 510 39.40 -7.42 -3.61
C THR A 510 39.42 -7.71 -2.10
N ASP A 511 40.61 -7.97 -1.55
CA ASP A 511 40.80 -8.25 -0.12
C ASP A 511 40.63 -7.00 0.78
N ASP A 512 40.56 -5.80 0.20
CA ASP A 512 40.60 -4.51 0.91
C ASP A 512 39.23 -3.96 1.31
N CYS A 513 38.16 -4.71 1.10
CA CYS A 513 36.84 -4.25 1.49
C CYS A 513 36.65 -4.41 3.00
N SER A 514 36.46 -3.27 3.66
CA SER A 514 36.13 -3.15 5.09
C SER A 514 34.79 -3.79 5.46
N GLY A 515 33.99 -4.12 4.45
CA GLY A 515 32.74 -4.84 4.51
C GLY A 515 32.91 -6.29 4.95
N VAL A 516 32.15 -6.68 5.97
CA VAL A 516 32.14 -8.06 6.46
C VAL A 516 31.71 -8.96 5.30
N VAL A 517 32.62 -9.75 4.73
CA VAL A 517 32.23 -11.04 4.14
C VAL A 517 31.61 -11.79 5.31
N GLY A 518 30.28 -11.68 5.46
CA GLY A 518 29.51 -12.04 6.65
C GLY A 518 29.72 -13.48 7.11
N ASN A 519 30.33 -14.29 6.24
CA ASN A 519 30.69 -15.65 6.54
C ASN A 519 31.92 -16.07 5.73
N LYS A 520 32.91 -16.73 6.36
CA LYS A 520 34.04 -17.36 5.66
C LYS A 520 33.61 -18.57 4.84
N ASP A 521 32.36 -19.00 5.00
CA ASP A 521 31.78 -20.09 4.24
C ASP A 521 31.69 -19.73 2.75
N GLU A 522 31.86 -20.75 1.92
CA GLU A 522 31.65 -20.64 0.48
C GLU A 522 30.19 -20.26 0.18
N LEU A 523 29.98 -19.35 -0.78
CA LEU A 523 28.64 -19.02 -1.25
C LEU A 523 27.97 -20.29 -1.79
N ASN A 524 26.79 -20.59 -1.27
CA ASN A 524 26.02 -21.72 -1.75
C ASN A 524 25.54 -21.44 -3.19
N ALA A 525 25.62 -22.43 -4.09
CA ALA A 525 25.22 -22.27 -5.51
C ALA A 525 23.75 -21.86 -5.70
N GLN A 526 22.94 -22.08 -4.68
CA GLN A 526 21.53 -21.73 -4.60
C GLN A 526 21.32 -20.46 -3.74
N LEU A 527 22.35 -19.69 -3.42
CA LEU A 527 22.24 -18.44 -2.64
C LEU A 527 21.50 -18.61 -1.29
N ASP A 528 21.39 -19.82 -0.76
CA ASP A 528 20.58 -20.08 0.44
C ASP A 528 21.17 -19.38 1.68
N ASN A 529 22.48 -19.15 1.68
CA ASN A 529 23.23 -18.39 2.69
C ASN A 529 23.44 -16.90 2.32
N ALA A 530 22.93 -16.43 1.18
CA ALA A 530 22.94 -15.01 0.84
C ALA A 530 21.88 -14.24 1.65
N PRO A 531 22.03 -12.92 1.83
CA PRO A 531 20.97 -12.07 2.37
C PRO A 531 19.64 -12.27 1.63
N ALA A 532 18.54 -12.28 2.37
CA ALA A 532 17.21 -12.39 1.76
C ALA A 532 16.83 -11.12 0.97
N SER A 533 17.23 -9.97 1.49
CA SER A 533 16.95 -8.65 0.92
C SER A 533 18.25 -7.97 0.52
N TYR A 534 18.19 -7.19 -0.55
CA TYR A 534 19.29 -6.43 -1.10
C TYR A 534 18.89 -4.95 -1.13
N GLU A 535 19.57 -4.13 -0.32
CA GLU A 535 19.25 -2.69 -0.19
C GLU A 535 19.54 -1.90 -1.47
N GLY A 536 20.41 -2.45 -2.31
CA GLY A 536 20.50 -2.03 -3.69
C GLY A 536 21.65 -1.10 -4.02
N VAL A 537 21.64 -0.69 -5.27
CA VAL A 537 22.60 0.20 -5.89
C VAL A 537 21.85 1.18 -6.78
N VAL A 538 22.31 2.42 -6.84
CA VAL A 538 21.82 3.43 -7.78
C VAL A 538 22.85 3.62 -8.87
N LEU A 539 22.40 3.40 -10.10
CA LEU A 539 23.24 3.39 -11.29
C LEU A 539 22.79 4.49 -12.25
N ARG A 540 23.76 5.15 -12.89
CA ARG A 540 23.57 5.77 -14.19
C ARG A 540 24.11 4.82 -15.25
N LEU A 541 23.43 4.71 -16.38
CA LEU A 541 23.82 3.82 -17.46
C LEU A 541 24.04 4.63 -18.74
N ASN A 542 25.09 4.30 -19.50
CA ASN A 542 25.27 4.84 -20.85
C ASN A 542 24.23 4.23 -21.82
N GLN A 543 24.01 4.89 -22.96
CA GLN A 543 23.11 4.43 -24.01
C GLN A 543 23.35 2.96 -24.37
N GLY A 544 22.27 2.19 -24.47
CA GLY A 544 22.35 0.77 -24.75
C GLY A 544 21.05 0.03 -24.46
N THR A 545 21.07 -1.26 -24.76
CA THR A 545 20.01 -2.19 -24.35
C THR A 545 20.67 -3.31 -23.58
N TYR A 546 20.23 -3.50 -22.34
CA TYR A 546 20.84 -4.43 -21.41
C TYR A 546 19.81 -5.44 -20.93
N HIS A 547 20.03 -6.71 -21.25
CA HIS A 547 19.18 -7.81 -20.80
C HIS A 547 19.75 -8.42 -19.54
N TYR A 548 18.89 -8.87 -18.63
CA TYR A 548 19.30 -9.48 -17.38
C TYR A 548 18.30 -10.53 -16.90
N MET A 549 18.76 -11.37 -15.97
CA MET A 549 17.90 -12.34 -15.30
C MET A 549 18.28 -12.51 -13.84
N SER A 550 17.37 -13.11 -13.07
CA SER A 550 17.75 -13.74 -11.81
C SER A 550 18.14 -15.19 -12.08
N SER A 551 19.43 -15.52 -12.00
CA SER A 551 19.88 -16.91 -12.18
C SER A 551 19.36 -17.87 -11.11
N ARG A 552 18.98 -17.33 -9.95
CA ARG A 552 18.29 -18.06 -8.89
C ARG A 552 16.87 -18.47 -9.28
N ASN A 553 16.07 -17.52 -9.80
CA ASN A 553 14.64 -17.75 -10.02
C ASN A 553 14.29 -18.17 -11.45
N ASN A 554 15.20 -17.93 -12.41
CA ASN A 554 15.05 -18.41 -13.77
C ASN A 554 15.27 -19.94 -13.82
N ALA A 555 14.16 -20.68 -13.76
CA ALA A 555 14.15 -22.14 -13.85
C ALA A 555 13.48 -22.57 -15.17
N PHE A 556 14.29 -23.06 -16.10
CA PHE A 556 13.95 -23.39 -17.50
C PHE A 556 12.70 -24.25 -17.71
N THR A 557 12.25 -24.98 -16.69
CA THR A 557 11.10 -25.89 -16.79
C THR A 557 9.76 -25.17 -16.87
N ASN A 558 9.58 -24.02 -16.19
CA ASN A 558 8.30 -23.30 -16.18
C ASN A 558 8.38 -21.82 -15.79
N ARG A 559 9.57 -21.23 -15.59
CA ARG A 559 9.72 -19.87 -15.07
C ARG A 559 10.83 -19.09 -15.73
N SER A 560 10.54 -17.82 -16.00
CA SER A 560 11.47 -16.90 -16.65
C SER A 560 11.40 -15.54 -15.95
N GLN A 561 12.32 -15.27 -15.02
CA GLN A 561 12.49 -13.95 -14.43
C GLN A 561 13.61 -13.22 -15.18
N LYS A 562 13.24 -12.42 -16.18
CA LYS A 562 14.15 -11.67 -17.06
C LYS A 562 13.60 -10.28 -17.32
N GLY A 563 14.47 -9.30 -17.44
CA GLY A 563 14.08 -7.95 -17.83
C GLY A 563 15.07 -7.32 -18.80
N THR A 564 14.71 -6.12 -19.24
CA THR A 564 15.55 -5.27 -20.10
C THR A 564 15.54 -3.84 -19.57
N VAL A 565 16.71 -3.20 -19.60
CA VAL A 565 16.80 -1.75 -19.53
C VAL A 565 17.20 -1.21 -20.90
N HIS A 566 16.36 -0.33 -21.44
CA HIS A 566 16.62 0.45 -22.63
C HIS A 566 17.02 1.87 -22.21
N VAL A 567 18.26 2.24 -22.49
CA VAL A 567 18.79 3.56 -22.24
C VAL A 567 18.87 4.31 -23.56
N HIS A 568 18.06 5.35 -23.68
CA HIS A 568 17.99 6.21 -24.86
C HIS A 568 18.89 7.43 -24.70
N GLN A 569 19.29 8.02 -25.82
CA GLN A 569 19.99 9.31 -25.81
C GLN A 569 19.09 10.37 -25.16
N GLY A 570 19.64 11.08 -24.17
CA GLY A 570 18.94 12.09 -23.38
C GLY A 570 18.89 13.48 -23.99
#